data_AF-A0A2V5WD41-F1
#
_entry.id   AF-A0A2V5WD41-F1
#
_cell.length_a   1.000
_cell.length_b   1.000
_cell.length_c   1.000
_cell.angle_alpha   90.00
_cell.angle_beta   90.00
_cell.angle_gamma   90.00
#
_symmetry.space_group_name_H-M   'P 1'
#
loop_
_entity.id
_entity.type
_entity.pdbx_description
1 polymer ?
#
loop_
_entity_poly.entity_id
_entity_poly.type
_entity_poly.pdbx_seq_one_letter_code
_entity_poly.pdbx_strand_id
1 'polypeptide(L)'
;MAFPSPASNQKWRDCLCKTEPKRVKIRTVSILVALTLVPAAISENQEEPTEDRQHEREELGVNAYTAPSIERIFAQLDQLRPLPFDQLKRELPQSIVAGREHKGLVFGGLIADGFLIVEAERKNLVENFGRVLMEQARALGVGDRVMRHSASLTELGRRGEWQQVRQELISTQTDVEQAMIELRDEKMAHLISLGGWLRGLEISAGAVEIEFSPPRAKLLAQPDLADYFGAELKTLPPTLAHLPLFEKIRASIKKLQPILGKSPEALTRADIGLIRMEASGLNEAIRRGE
;
A
#
# COMPACT_ATOMS: atom_id res chain seq x y z
N MET A 1 -10.31 -29.43 -9.04
CA MET A 1 -9.72 -28.68 -7.90
C MET A 1 -10.65 -27.52 -7.63
N ALA A 2 -11.35 -27.53 -6.49
CA ALA A 2 -12.26 -26.45 -6.12
C ALA A 2 -11.43 -25.21 -5.75
N PHE A 3 -11.80 -24.04 -6.29
CA PHE A 3 -11.30 -22.76 -5.81
C PHE A 3 -11.57 -22.64 -4.31
N PRO A 4 -10.65 -22.07 -3.50
CA PRO A 4 -10.92 -21.83 -2.10
C PRO A 4 -12.14 -20.90 -1.94
N SER A 5 -12.96 -21.18 -0.93
CA SER A 5 -14.19 -20.44 -0.64
C SER A 5 -13.90 -18.98 -0.26
N PRO A 6 -14.77 -18.00 -0.64
CA PRO A 6 -14.66 -16.57 -0.31
C PRO A 6 -14.63 -16.23 1.20
N ALA A 7 -14.69 -17.22 2.09
CA ALA A 7 -14.74 -17.06 3.54
C ALA A 7 -13.54 -16.31 4.15
N SER A 8 -12.38 -16.22 3.45
CA SER A 8 -11.25 -15.40 3.87
C SER A 8 -11.60 -13.90 3.89
N ASN A 9 -12.39 -13.44 2.90
CA ASN A 9 -12.74 -12.04 2.74
C ASN A 9 -13.82 -11.59 3.75
N GLN A 10 -14.66 -12.51 4.23
CA GLN A 10 -15.74 -12.20 5.19
C GLN A 10 -15.21 -11.69 6.53
N LYS A 11 -14.10 -12.26 7.03
CA LYS A 11 -13.56 -11.92 8.36
C LYS A 11 -12.96 -10.52 8.41
N TRP A 12 -12.39 -10.05 7.30
CA TRP A 12 -11.83 -8.70 7.17
C TRP A 12 -12.89 -7.63 6.92
N ARG A 13 -13.96 -7.98 6.20
CA ARG A 13 -15.16 -7.13 6.03
C ARG A 13 -15.75 -6.68 7.37
N ASP A 14 -15.81 -7.58 8.33
CA ASP A 14 -16.30 -7.28 9.68
C ASP A 14 -15.39 -6.33 10.47
N CYS A 15 -14.10 -6.25 10.14
CA CYS A 15 -13.14 -5.32 10.74
C CYS A 15 -13.18 -3.94 10.05
N LEU A 16 -13.30 -3.89 8.72
CA LEU A 16 -13.44 -2.65 7.94
C LEU A 16 -14.73 -1.89 8.29
N CYS A 17 -15.86 -2.59 8.45
CA CYS A 17 -17.13 -1.99 8.87
C CYS A 17 -17.09 -1.31 10.25
N LYS A 18 -16.12 -1.64 11.11
CA LYS A 18 -15.96 -1.02 12.44
C LYS A 18 -15.16 0.28 12.43
N THR A 19 -14.40 0.55 11.37
CA THR A 19 -13.44 1.67 11.31
C THR A 19 -13.88 2.82 10.41
N GLU A 20 -15.00 2.69 9.68
CA GLU A 20 -15.60 3.76 8.88
C GLU A 20 -16.42 4.74 9.75
N PRO A 21 -16.17 6.06 9.71
CA PRO A 21 -17.05 7.04 10.35
C PRO A 21 -18.39 7.10 9.61
N LYS A 22 -19.49 6.80 10.32
CA LYS A 22 -20.86 6.81 9.78
C LYS A 22 -21.19 8.17 9.14
N ARG A 23 -21.38 8.21 7.82
CA ARG A 23 -21.94 9.38 7.12
C ARG A 23 -23.37 9.65 7.64
N VAL A 24 -23.55 10.78 8.31
CA VAL A 24 -24.86 11.29 8.70
C VAL A 24 -25.59 11.75 7.44
N LYS A 25 -26.68 11.06 7.06
CA LYS A 25 -27.55 11.47 5.96
C LYS A 25 -28.38 12.69 6.39
N ILE A 26 -28.05 13.86 5.85
CA ILE A 26 -28.90 15.05 5.95
C ILE A 26 -30.14 14.80 5.07
N ARG A 27 -31.32 14.75 5.69
CA ARG A 27 -32.61 14.63 4.99
C ARG A 27 -33.10 16.03 4.62
N THR A 28 -33.05 16.38 3.35
CA THR A 28 -33.76 17.54 2.81
C THR A 28 -35.16 17.11 2.37
N VAL A 29 -36.17 17.74 2.96
CA VAL A 29 -37.60 17.61 2.59
C VAL A 29 -37.85 18.38 1.31
N SER A 30 -38.64 17.83 0.38
CA SER A 30 -39.34 18.63 -0.64
C SER A 30 -40.64 17.94 -1.07
N ILE A 31 -41.61 18.80 -1.31
CA ILE A 31 -43.06 18.58 -1.36
C ILE A 31 -43.55 18.70 -2.81
N LEU A 32 -44.45 17.77 -3.22
CA LEU A 32 -45.48 17.83 -4.29
C LEU A 32 -45.08 18.18 -5.75
N VAL A 33 -45.58 17.40 -6.74
CA VAL A 33 -46.69 17.72 -7.67
C VAL A 33 -46.87 16.61 -8.74
N ALA A 34 -48.10 16.50 -9.22
CA ALA A 34 -48.81 15.50 -10.00
C ALA A 34 -48.30 15.07 -11.41
N LEU A 35 -48.59 13.79 -11.69
CA LEU A 35 -49.12 13.13 -12.91
C LEU A 35 -49.10 13.91 -14.26
N THR A 36 -48.38 13.38 -15.26
CA THR A 36 -48.85 13.16 -16.64
C THR A 36 -48.02 12.05 -17.32
N LEU A 37 -48.68 11.19 -18.12
CA LEU A 37 -48.09 10.09 -18.90
C LEU A 37 -47.50 10.57 -20.23
N VAL A 38 -46.27 10.11 -20.56
CA VAL A 38 -45.79 9.83 -21.93
C VAL A 38 -44.82 8.63 -21.86
N PRO A 39 -44.96 7.57 -22.68
CA PRO A 39 -43.99 6.48 -22.72
C PRO A 39 -42.83 6.87 -23.64
N ALA A 40 -41.76 7.41 -23.06
CA ALA A 40 -40.45 7.43 -23.71
C ALA A 40 -39.68 6.22 -23.20
N ALA A 41 -39.14 5.41 -24.11
CA ALA A 41 -38.24 4.33 -23.78
C ALA A 41 -37.03 4.90 -23.02
N ILE A 42 -37.06 4.78 -21.70
CA ILE A 42 -35.91 5.04 -20.85
C ILE A 42 -35.02 3.82 -21.04
N SER A 43 -33.91 4.01 -21.76
CA SER A 43 -32.76 3.11 -21.63
C SER A 43 -32.43 3.11 -20.14
N GLU A 44 -32.75 2.02 -19.47
CA GLU A 44 -32.44 1.80 -18.07
C GLU A 44 -30.92 1.70 -17.98
N ASN A 45 -30.27 2.84 -17.76
CA ASN A 45 -28.89 2.89 -17.30
C ASN A 45 -28.95 2.43 -15.84
N GLN A 46 -29.11 1.13 -15.63
CA GLN A 46 -29.04 0.51 -14.32
C GLN A 46 -27.62 0.75 -13.81
N GLU A 47 -27.45 1.78 -12.98
CA GLU A 47 -26.28 1.89 -12.14
C GLU A 47 -26.23 0.63 -11.29
N GLU A 48 -25.34 -0.31 -11.64
CA GLU A 48 -25.11 -1.50 -10.83
C GLU A 48 -24.84 -1.09 -9.37
N PRO A 49 -25.36 -1.84 -8.39
CA PRO A 49 -25.20 -1.53 -6.98
C PRO A 49 -23.72 -1.29 -6.65
N THR A 50 -23.42 -0.20 -5.93
CA THR A 50 -22.06 0.16 -5.54
C THR A 50 -21.36 -0.94 -4.74
N GLU A 51 -22.13 -1.80 -4.08
CA GLU A 51 -21.62 -2.96 -3.36
C GLU A 51 -21.05 -3.99 -4.34
N ASP A 52 -21.76 -4.39 -5.39
CA ASP A 52 -21.29 -5.41 -6.34
C ASP A 52 -19.96 -5.01 -7.00
N ARG A 53 -19.83 -3.74 -7.43
CA ARG A 53 -18.55 -3.22 -7.95
C ARG A 53 -17.44 -3.23 -6.91
N GLN A 54 -17.74 -3.00 -5.64
CA GLN A 54 -16.74 -3.05 -4.57
C GLN A 54 -16.27 -4.50 -4.33
N HIS A 55 -17.18 -5.48 -4.38
CA HIS A 55 -16.83 -6.90 -4.29
C HIS A 55 -15.92 -7.33 -5.44
N GLU A 56 -16.26 -6.97 -6.67
CA GLU A 56 -15.45 -7.29 -7.86
C GLU A 56 -14.03 -6.70 -7.78
N ARG A 57 -13.90 -5.47 -7.25
CA ARG A 57 -12.59 -4.84 -7.03
C ARG A 57 -11.77 -5.56 -5.97
N GLU A 58 -12.41 -5.98 -4.88
CA GLU A 58 -11.77 -6.74 -3.81
C GLU A 58 -11.27 -8.11 -4.33
N GLU A 59 -12.06 -8.81 -5.15
CA GLU A 59 -11.66 -10.07 -5.79
C GLU A 59 -10.48 -9.90 -6.76
N LEU A 60 -10.30 -8.71 -7.32
CA LEU A 60 -9.16 -8.37 -8.15
C LEU A 60 -7.96 -7.85 -7.35
N GLY A 61 -8.01 -7.94 -6.02
CA GLY A 61 -6.92 -7.56 -5.13
C GLY A 61 -6.84 -6.07 -4.84
N VAL A 62 -7.91 -5.30 -5.05
CA VAL A 62 -7.99 -3.87 -4.68
C VAL A 62 -8.82 -3.69 -3.43
N ASN A 63 -8.14 -3.37 -2.33
CA ASN A 63 -8.74 -3.08 -1.04
C ASN A 63 -7.89 -2.06 -0.26
N ALA A 64 -8.31 -1.72 0.96
CA ALA A 64 -7.64 -0.70 1.78
C ALA A 64 -6.18 -1.01 2.14
N TYR A 65 -5.76 -2.28 2.08
CA TYR A 65 -4.40 -2.73 2.38
C TYR A 65 -3.52 -2.81 1.14
N THR A 66 -4.10 -3.11 -0.02
CA THR A 66 -3.37 -3.24 -1.29
C THR A 66 -3.29 -1.96 -2.11
N ALA A 67 -4.30 -1.11 -1.98
CA ALA A 67 -4.33 0.23 -2.55
C ALA A 67 -4.67 1.23 -1.43
N PRO A 68 -3.81 1.37 -0.41
CA PRO A 68 -4.04 2.32 0.67
C PRO A 68 -4.11 3.76 0.13
N SER A 69 -4.86 4.62 0.82
CA SER A 69 -4.98 6.03 0.46
C SER A 69 -3.62 6.73 0.53
N ILE A 70 -3.18 7.28 -0.60
CA ILE A 70 -1.95 8.06 -0.71
C ILE A 70 -1.97 9.29 0.21
N GLU A 71 -3.13 9.95 0.33
CA GLU A 71 -3.32 11.08 1.25
C GLU A 71 -3.10 10.66 2.71
N ARG A 72 -3.65 9.51 3.12
CA ARG A 72 -3.44 8.98 4.48
C ARG A 72 -1.97 8.61 4.73
N ILE A 73 -1.28 8.06 3.74
CA ILE A 73 0.16 7.78 3.83
C ILE A 73 0.92 9.07 4.13
N PHE A 74 0.66 10.16 3.39
CA PHE A 74 1.29 11.45 3.66
C PHE A 74 0.96 12.00 5.05
N ALA A 75 -0.31 11.91 5.47
CA ALA A 75 -0.71 12.35 6.81
C ALA A 75 -0.03 11.54 7.94
N GLN A 76 0.28 10.26 7.71
CA GLN A 76 1.06 9.45 8.65
C GLN A 76 2.54 9.85 8.63
N LEU A 77 3.12 10.07 7.46
CA LEU A 77 4.51 10.53 7.32
C LEU A 77 4.73 11.90 7.96
N ASP A 78 3.74 12.80 7.89
CA ASP A 78 3.76 14.09 8.58
C ASP A 78 3.89 13.95 10.10
N GLN A 79 3.19 12.98 10.70
CA GLN A 79 3.29 12.68 12.13
C GLN A 79 4.61 11.99 12.51
N LEU A 80 5.29 11.38 11.52
CA LEU A 80 6.61 10.76 11.66
C LEU A 80 7.76 11.73 11.41
N ARG A 81 7.52 13.02 11.14
CA ARG A 81 8.60 14.01 10.96
C ARG A 81 9.32 14.36 12.28
N PRO A 82 10.65 14.54 12.25
CA PRO A 82 11.51 14.51 11.07
C PRO A 82 11.81 13.08 10.59
N LEU A 83 12.05 12.96 9.27
CA LEU A 83 12.51 11.74 8.62
C LEU A 83 14.00 11.87 8.32
N PRO A 84 14.89 11.25 9.13
CA PRO A 84 16.34 11.35 8.94
C PRO A 84 16.81 10.58 7.70
N PHE A 85 16.66 11.20 6.52
CA PHE A 85 16.86 10.58 5.22
C PHE A 85 18.19 9.82 5.09
N ASP A 86 19.31 10.38 5.56
CA ASP A 86 20.62 9.75 5.37
C ASP A 86 20.78 8.44 6.14
N GLN A 87 20.02 8.24 7.22
CA GLN A 87 19.99 6.98 7.97
C GLN A 87 18.91 6.01 7.45
N LEU A 88 17.94 6.52 6.68
CA LEU A 88 16.81 5.73 6.17
C LEU A 88 16.97 5.33 4.71
N LYS A 89 17.74 6.09 3.92
CA LYS A 89 17.98 5.81 2.51
C LYS A 89 18.72 4.48 2.33
N ARG A 90 18.46 3.84 1.20
CA ARG A 90 19.18 2.66 0.73
C ARG A 90 19.50 2.83 -0.74
N GLU A 91 20.38 1.99 -1.25
CA GLU A 91 20.66 1.96 -2.68
C GLU A 91 19.42 1.55 -3.48
N LEU A 92 19.29 2.04 -4.71
CA LEU A 92 18.21 1.58 -5.58
C LEU A 92 18.41 0.09 -5.93
N PRO A 93 17.33 -0.67 -6.11
CA PRO A 93 17.44 -2.06 -6.52
C PRO A 93 18.12 -2.14 -7.89
N GLN A 94 19.06 -3.08 -8.03
CA GLN A 94 19.63 -3.42 -9.33
C GLN A 94 18.72 -4.45 -10.02
N SER A 95 18.88 -4.61 -11.34
CA SER A 95 18.14 -5.64 -12.07
C SER A 95 18.57 -7.03 -11.59
N ILE A 96 17.71 -7.71 -10.85
CA ILE A 96 17.93 -9.08 -10.38
C ILE A 96 17.24 -10.04 -11.35
N VAL A 97 17.92 -11.15 -11.67
CA VAL A 97 17.27 -12.31 -12.31
C VAL A 97 16.42 -13.00 -11.27
N ALA A 98 15.20 -12.51 -11.11
CA ALA A 98 14.23 -12.92 -10.09
C ALA A 98 12.91 -13.37 -10.72
N GLY A 99 12.20 -14.25 -9.99
CA GLY A 99 10.80 -14.58 -10.30
C GLY A 99 9.89 -13.35 -10.21
N ARG A 100 8.74 -13.39 -10.89
CA ARG A 100 7.82 -12.25 -10.98
C ARG A 100 7.31 -11.78 -9.62
N GLU A 101 7.02 -12.72 -8.73
CA GLU A 101 6.54 -12.49 -7.37
C GLU A 101 7.57 -11.75 -6.51
N HIS A 102 8.84 -12.11 -6.66
CA HIS A 102 9.95 -11.42 -6.00
C HIS A 102 10.12 -10.01 -6.55
N LYS A 103 10.02 -9.82 -7.88
CA LYS A 103 9.99 -8.46 -8.48
C LYS A 103 8.84 -7.61 -7.95
N GLY A 104 7.67 -8.21 -7.69
CA GLY A 104 6.54 -7.54 -7.04
C GLY A 104 6.91 -6.96 -5.68
N LEU A 105 7.50 -7.77 -4.80
CA LEU A 105 7.97 -7.34 -3.47
C LEU A 105 8.99 -6.19 -3.58
N VAL A 106 9.96 -6.32 -4.48
CA VAL A 106 10.99 -5.28 -4.71
C VAL A 106 10.36 -3.98 -5.21
N PHE A 107 9.42 -4.07 -6.16
CA PHE A 107 8.72 -2.91 -6.70
C PHE A 107 7.88 -2.18 -5.65
N GLY A 108 7.15 -2.93 -4.81
CA GLY A 108 6.48 -2.37 -3.65
C GLY A 108 7.41 -1.57 -2.74
N GLY A 109 8.54 -2.17 -2.38
CA GLY A 109 9.56 -1.50 -1.57
C GLY A 109 10.13 -0.24 -2.25
N LEU A 110 10.27 -0.26 -3.58
CA LEU A 110 10.71 0.90 -4.35
C LEU A 110 9.69 2.05 -4.28
N ILE A 111 8.39 1.77 -4.33
CA ILE A 111 7.34 2.78 -4.16
C ILE A 111 7.48 3.48 -2.80
N ALA A 112 7.69 2.72 -1.72
CA ALA A 112 7.90 3.27 -0.38
C ALA A 112 9.15 4.16 -0.28
N ASP A 113 10.24 3.82 -1.00
CA ASP A 113 11.42 4.69 -1.11
C ASP A 113 11.09 6.02 -1.83
N GLY A 114 10.15 6.00 -2.78
CA GLY A 114 9.65 7.20 -3.44
C GLY A 114 8.96 8.17 -2.48
N PHE A 115 8.10 7.66 -1.60
CA PHE A 115 7.50 8.46 -0.53
C PHE A 115 8.56 9.08 0.38
N LEU A 116 9.58 8.32 0.78
CA LEU A 116 10.69 8.85 1.58
C LEU A 116 11.45 9.96 0.85
N ILE A 117 11.71 9.82 -0.45
CA ILE A 117 12.40 10.85 -1.25
C ILE A 117 11.59 12.14 -1.33
N VAL A 118 10.27 12.02 -1.54
CA VAL A 118 9.35 13.18 -1.61
C VAL A 118 9.27 13.86 -0.25
N GLU A 119 9.08 13.10 0.83
CA GLU A 119 8.98 13.65 2.19
C GLU A 119 10.27 14.27 2.70
N ALA A 120 11.40 13.72 2.30
CA ALA A 120 12.71 14.28 2.58
C ALA A 120 13.12 15.34 1.53
N GLU A 121 12.27 15.68 0.57
CA GLU A 121 12.53 16.76 -0.38
C GLU A 121 13.87 16.61 -1.15
N ARG A 122 14.22 15.39 -1.55
CA ARG A 122 15.53 15.07 -2.16
C ARG A 122 15.53 15.26 -3.68
N LYS A 123 15.63 16.52 -4.13
CA LYS A 123 15.64 16.90 -5.57
C LYS A 123 16.61 16.09 -6.42
N ASN A 124 17.84 15.90 -5.92
CA ASN A 124 18.93 15.25 -6.64
C ASN A 124 18.69 13.76 -6.92
N LEU A 125 17.67 13.15 -6.32
CA LEU A 125 17.35 11.73 -6.51
C LEU A 125 16.14 11.50 -7.43
N VAL A 126 15.32 12.52 -7.67
CA VAL A 126 14.04 12.40 -8.38
C VAL A 126 14.20 11.76 -9.76
N GLU A 127 15.18 12.22 -10.55
CA GLU A 127 15.35 11.76 -11.94
C GLU A 127 15.81 10.30 -12.01
N ASN A 128 16.88 9.95 -11.30
CA ASN A 128 17.37 8.57 -11.30
C ASN A 128 16.36 7.60 -10.67
N PHE A 129 15.69 8.01 -9.59
CA PHE A 129 14.63 7.22 -8.97
C PHE A 129 13.46 6.99 -9.93
N GLY A 130 12.96 8.05 -10.57
CA GLY A 130 11.87 7.96 -11.54
C GLY A 130 12.18 6.99 -12.68
N ARG A 131 13.40 7.04 -13.22
CA ARG A 131 13.87 6.09 -14.25
C ARG A 131 13.80 4.64 -13.76
N VAL A 132 14.35 4.33 -12.59
CA VAL A 132 14.35 2.96 -12.03
C VAL A 132 12.92 2.50 -11.72
N LEU A 133 12.07 3.37 -11.18
CA LEU A 133 10.67 3.06 -10.89
C LEU A 133 9.91 2.69 -12.17
N MET A 134 10.08 3.46 -13.26
CA MET A 134 9.43 3.17 -14.54
C MET A 134 9.94 1.86 -15.16
N GLU A 135 11.24 1.58 -15.06
CA GLU A 135 11.84 0.34 -15.54
C GLU A 135 11.21 -0.89 -14.85
N GLN A 136 11.08 -0.84 -13.52
CA GLN A 136 10.46 -1.92 -12.73
C GLN A 136 8.95 -2.03 -12.99
N ALA A 137 8.22 -0.91 -13.12
CA ALA A 137 6.79 -0.90 -13.43
C ALA A 137 6.48 -1.57 -14.78
N ARG A 138 7.30 -1.29 -15.81
CA ARG A 138 7.18 -1.92 -17.13
C ARG A 138 7.44 -3.42 -17.06
N ALA A 139 8.44 -3.87 -16.29
CA ALA A 139 8.73 -5.29 -16.12
C ALA A 139 7.58 -6.07 -15.45
N LEU A 140 6.66 -5.39 -14.75
CA LEU A 140 5.48 -5.96 -14.12
C LEU A 140 4.19 -5.81 -14.94
N GLY A 141 4.23 -5.10 -16.07
CA GLY A 141 3.06 -4.86 -16.92
C GLY A 141 2.11 -3.75 -16.43
N VAL A 142 2.54 -2.92 -15.47
CA VAL A 142 1.72 -1.81 -14.91
C VAL A 142 2.20 -0.43 -15.37
N GLY A 143 3.11 -0.39 -16.34
CA GLY A 143 3.79 0.84 -16.77
C GLY A 143 2.86 1.92 -17.33
N ASP A 144 1.86 1.56 -18.13
CA ASP A 144 1.12 2.52 -18.96
C ASP A 144 0.32 3.55 -18.15
N ARG A 145 -0.33 3.13 -17.06
CA ARG A 145 -1.06 4.04 -16.17
C ARG A 145 -0.14 4.88 -15.30
N VAL A 146 0.90 4.26 -14.75
CA VAL A 146 1.89 4.94 -13.91
C VAL A 146 2.66 6.00 -14.71
N MET A 147 2.87 5.77 -16.01
CA MET A 147 3.56 6.71 -16.90
C MET A 147 2.83 8.04 -17.08
N ARG A 148 1.48 8.10 -16.93
CA ARG A 148 0.69 9.32 -17.18
C ARG A 148 1.13 10.51 -16.34
N HIS A 149 1.51 10.26 -15.09
CA HIS A 149 1.90 11.28 -14.11
C HIS A 149 3.42 11.44 -13.99
N SER A 150 4.21 10.52 -14.56
CA SER A 150 5.67 10.44 -14.36
C SER A 150 6.41 11.72 -14.79
N ALA A 151 6.02 12.31 -15.92
CA ALA A 151 6.63 13.53 -16.43
C ALA A 151 6.33 14.74 -15.53
N SER A 152 5.06 14.88 -15.10
CA SER A 152 4.63 15.93 -14.17
C SER A 152 5.37 15.83 -12.84
N LEU A 153 5.36 14.64 -12.24
CA LEU A 153 6.06 14.35 -10.97
C LEU A 153 7.56 14.65 -11.05
N THR A 154 8.21 14.26 -12.15
CA THR A 154 9.65 14.49 -12.34
C THR A 154 9.95 15.98 -12.47
N GLU A 155 9.15 16.74 -13.23
CA GLU A 155 9.38 18.17 -13.42
C GLU A 155 9.09 18.97 -12.14
N LEU A 156 7.99 18.68 -11.45
CA LEU A 156 7.67 19.28 -10.16
C LEU A 156 8.76 18.98 -9.12
N GLY A 157 9.23 17.74 -9.05
CA GLY A 157 10.32 17.33 -8.16
C GLY A 157 11.65 18.00 -8.48
N ARG A 158 11.96 18.20 -9.78
CA ARG A 158 13.16 18.93 -10.23
C ARG A 158 13.12 20.40 -9.80
N ARG A 159 11.95 21.03 -9.87
CA ARG A 159 11.73 22.41 -9.38
C ARG A 159 11.67 22.46 -7.85
N GLY A 160 11.35 21.36 -7.19
CA GLY A 160 11.16 21.27 -5.75
C GLY A 160 9.81 21.79 -5.29
N GLU A 161 8.80 21.67 -6.14
CA GLU A 161 7.44 22.07 -5.85
C GLU A 161 6.74 20.94 -5.07
N TRP A 162 7.24 20.61 -3.88
CA TRP A 162 6.89 19.38 -3.14
C TRP A 162 5.42 19.27 -2.74
N GLN A 163 4.77 20.40 -2.45
CA GLN A 163 3.32 20.41 -2.21
C GLN A 163 2.55 20.00 -3.48
N GLN A 164 3.01 20.43 -4.66
CA GLN A 164 2.41 20.01 -5.92
C GLN A 164 2.75 18.56 -6.25
N VAL A 165 3.98 18.09 -5.93
CA VAL A 165 4.33 16.66 -6.04
C VAL A 165 3.39 15.79 -5.21
N ARG A 166 3.09 16.19 -3.96
CA ARG A 166 2.12 15.50 -3.10
C ARG A 166 0.72 15.49 -3.73
N GLN A 167 0.25 16.64 -4.21
CA GLN A 167 -1.06 16.74 -4.84
C GLN A 167 -1.19 15.87 -6.09
N GLU A 168 -0.14 15.88 -6.93
CA GLU A 168 -0.06 15.03 -8.12
C GLU A 168 -0.09 13.55 -7.72
N LEU A 169 0.70 13.12 -6.72
CA LEU A 169 0.66 11.75 -6.21
C LEU A 169 -0.72 11.35 -5.68
N ILE A 170 -1.38 12.20 -4.90
CA ILE A 170 -2.74 11.94 -4.41
C ILE A 170 -3.72 11.78 -5.58
N SER A 171 -3.57 12.58 -6.65
CA SER A 171 -4.42 12.48 -7.85
C SER A 171 -4.27 11.15 -8.59
N THR A 172 -3.17 10.42 -8.37
CA THR A 172 -2.93 9.10 -9.00
C THR A 172 -3.72 7.96 -8.36
N GLN A 173 -4.40 8.18 -7.22
CA GLN A 173 -5.07 7.11 -6.46
C GLN A 173 -5.95 6.22 -7.33
N THR A 174 -6.85 6.82 -8.13
CA THR A 174 -7.76 6.07 -9.02
C THR A 174 -7.00 5.33 -10.11
N ASP A 175 -5.91 5.89 -10.63
CA ASP A 175 -5.09 5.23 -11.63
C ASP A 175 -4.28 4.06 -11.06
N VAL A 176 -3.82 4.15 -9.82
CA VAL A 176 -3.18 3.05 -9.10
C VAL A 176 -4.17 1.92 -8.86
N GLU A 177 -5.37 2.23 -8.35
CA GLU A 177 -6.44 1.25 -8.16
C GLU A 177 -6.81 0.56 -9.48
N GLN A 178 -6.93 1.32 -10.57
CA GLN A 178 -7.25 0.78 -11.88
C GLN A 178 -6.11 -0.08 -12.45
N ALA A 179 -4.84 0.30 -12.22
CA ALA A 179 -3.69 -0.51 -12.62
C ALA A 179 -3.66 -1.87 -11.89
N MET A 180 -4.06 -1.90 -10.62
CA MET A 180 -4.18 -3.16 -9.86
C MET A 180 -5.31 -4.05 -10.40
N ILE A 181 -6.46 -3.47 -10.75
CA ILE A 181 -7.57 -4.19 -11.41
C ILE A 181 -7.11 -4.81 -12.74
N GLU A 182 -6.40 -4.03 -13.56
CA GLU A 182 -5.94 -4.46 -14.88
C GLU A 182 -4.84 -5.50 -14.86
N LEU A 183 -4.06 -5.54 -13.78
CA LEU A 183 -3.08 -6.59 -13.55
C LEU A 183 -3.74 -7.98 -13.56
N ARG A 184 -5.02 -8.08 -13.17
CA ARG A 184 -5.81 -9.32 -13.07
C ARG A 184 -5.06 -10.44 -12.35
N ASP A 185 -4.28 -10.04 -11.34
CA ASP A 185 -3.43 -10.92 -10.56
C ASP A 185 -3.45 -10.42 -9.12
N GLU A 186 -4.48 -10.86 -8.40
CA GLU A 186 -4.71 -10.54 -6.99
C GLU A 186 -3.45 -10.83 -6.14
N LYS A 187 -2.84 -12.00 -6.34
CA LYS A 187 -1.62 -12.40 -5.65
C LYS A 187 -0.51 -11.37 -5.85
N MET A 188 -0.31 -10.88 -7.07
CA MET A 188 0.70 -9.85 -7.30
C MET A 188 0.36 -8.52 -6.65
N ALA A 189 -0.91 -8.11 -6.63
CA ALA A 189 -1.34 -6.92 -5.91
C ALA A 189 -0.99 -7.03 -4.41
N HIS A 190 -1.25 -8.18 -3.79
CA HIS A 190 -0.87 -8.47 -2.41
C HIS A 190 0.64 -8.41 -2.19
N LEU A 191 1.44 -8.98 -3.10
CA LEU A 191 2.90 -9.00 -2.98
C LEU A 191 3.54 -7.62 -3.19
N ILE A 192 3.05 -6.82 -4.13
CA ILE A 192 3.50 -5.44 -4.31
C ILE A 192 3.20 -4.64 -3.03
N SER A 193 2.00 -4.81 -2.49
CA SER A 193 1.56 -4.08 -1.31
C SER A 193 2.32 -4.51 -0.05
N LEU A 194 2.61 -5.80 0.10
CA LEU A 194 3.45 -6.35 1.16
C LEU A 194 4.86 -5.77 1.10
N GLY A 195 5.46 -5.70 -0.09
CA GLY A 195 6.78 -5.08 -0.29
C GLY A 195 6.80 -3.60 0.12
N GLY A 196 5.75 -2.86 -0.26
CA GLY A 196 5.59 -1.46 0.13
C GLY A 196 5.41 -1.27 1.63
N TRP A 197 4.55 -2.08 2.25
CA TRP A 197 4.30 -2.03 3.69
C TRP A 197 5.55 -2.40 4.51
N LEU A 198 6.26 -3.47 4.15
CA LEU A 198 7.49 -3.86 4.85
C LEU A 198 8.55 -2.76 4.80
N ARG A 199 8.69 -2.10 3.66
CA ARG A 199 9.61 -0.97 3.54
C ARG A 199 9.12 0.27 4.30
N GLY A 200 7.83 0.58 4.24
CA GLY A 200 7.23 1.65 5.03
C GLY A 200 7.39 1.42 6.54
N LEU A 201 7.26 0.17 7.00
CA LEU A 201 7.46 -0.23 8.39
C LEU A 201 8.91 0.00 8.83
N GLU A 202 9.89 -0.39 8.01
CA GLU A 202 11.31 -0.12 8.28
C GLU A 202 11.61 1.37 8.37
N ILE A 203 11.11 2.17 7.42
CA ILE A 203 11.29 3.64 7.40
C ILE A 203 10.70 4.25 8.67
N SER A 204 9.46 3.88 9.00
CA SER A 204 8.74 4.41 10.16
C SER A 204 9.42 4.00 11.46
N ALA A 205 9.81 2.73 11.60
CA ALA A 205 10.54 2.25 12.76
C ALA A 205 11.90 2.91 12.92
N GLY A 206 12.63 3.11 11.82
CA GLY A 206 13.89 3.85 11.83
C GLY A 206 13.71 5.30 12.29
N ALA A 207 12.71 6.01 11.75
CA ALA A 207 12.42 7.39 12.14
C ALA A 207 12.02 7.50 13.62
N VAL A 208 11.22 6.56 14.13
CA VAL A 208 10.82 6.51 15.54
C VAL A 208 12.00 6.10 16.43
N GLU A 209 12.87 5.19 16.01
CA GLU A 209 14.00 4.75 16.85
C GLU A 209 15.03 5.87 17.06
N ILE A 210 15.33 6.61 15.99
CA ILE A 210 16.27 7.74 16.00
C ILE A 210 15.73 8.85 16.89
N GLU A 211 14.45 9.21 16.72
CA GLU A 211 13.75 10.20 17.53
C GLU A 211 12.52 9.59 18.21
N PHE A 212 12.77 8.87 19.30
CA PHE A 212 11.73 8.16 20.03
C PHE A 212 10.81 9.13 20.77
N SER A 213 9.51 8.98 20.54
CA SER A 213 8.47 9.50 21.43
C SER A 213 7.27 8.54 21.45
N PRO A 214 6.52 8.46 22.56
CA PRO A 214 5.31 7.64 22.61
C PRO A 214 4.29 7.96 21.51
N PRO A 215 3.98 9.23 21.17
CA PRO A 215 3.05 9.54 20.06
C PRO A 215 3.51 8.98 18.72
N ARG A 216 4.81 9.07 18.39
CA ARG A 216 5.38 8.51 17.15
C ARG A 216 5.35 6.98 17.17
N ALA A 217 5.67 6.36 18.31
CA ALA A 217 5.66 4.91 18.47
C ALA A 217 4.27 4.29 18.24
N LYS A 218 3.20 4.97 18.69
CA LYS A 218 1.81 4.54 18.48
C LYS A 218 1.47 4.28 17.01
N LEU A 219 2.09 5.01 16.08
CA LEU A 219 1.84 4.86 14.63
C LEU A 219 2.31 3.52 14.07
N LEU A 220 3.17 2.78 14.78
CA LEU A 220 3.61 1.44 14.37
C LEU A 220 2.68 0.33 14.87
N ALA A 221 1.72 0.62 15.75
CA ALA A 221 0.73 -0.37 16.17
C ALA A 221 -0.28 -0.60 15.03
N GLN A 222 0.05 -1.54 14.14
CA GLN A 222 -0.71 -1.86 12.93
C GLN A 222 -1.09 -3.36 12.90
N PRO A 223 -1.91 -3.84 13.87
CA PRO A 223 -2.29 -5.24 13.94
C PRO A 223 -3.00 -5.72 12.67
N ASP A 224 -3.92 -4.93 12.14
CA ASP A 224 -4.75 -5.31 11.00
C ASP A 224 -3.90 -5.58 9.75
N LEU A 225 -2.89 -4.74 9.47
CA LEU A 225 -1.96 -4.94 8.36
C LEU A 225 -1.10 -6.20 8.55
N ALA A 226 -0.58 -6.42 9.76
CA ALA A 226 0.24 -7.58 10.06
C ALA A 226 -0.55 -8.89 9.98
N ASP A 227 -1.81 -8.88 10.39
CA ASP A 227 -2.70 -10.04 10.30
C ASP A 227 -3.21 -10.27 8.88
N TYR A 228 -3.51 -9.21 8.15
CA TYR A 228 -3.89 -9.28 6.74
C TYR A 228 -2.79 -9.94 5.91
N PHE A 229 -1.58 -9.39 5.90
CA PHE A 229 -0.48 -9.98 5.13
C PHE A 229 -0.05 -11.35 5.67
N GLY A 230 -0.16 -11.58 6.98
CA GLY A 230 0.07 -12.89 7.58
C GLY A 230 -0.93 -13.96 7.12
N ALA A 231 -2.17 -13.57 6.82
CA ALA A 231 -3.18 -14.44 6.23
C ALA A 231 -2.93 -14.67 4.73
N GLU A 232 -2.67 -13.61 3.97
CA GLU A 232 -2.40 -13.72 2.52
C GLU A 232 -1.16 -14.59 2.20
N LEU A 233 -0.13 -14.55 3.03
CA LEU A 233 1.04 -15.43 2.85
C LEU A 233 0.71 -16.93 2.98
N LYS A 234 -0.45 -17.28 3.57
CA LYS A 234 -0.93 -18.68 3.67
C LYS A 234 -1.74 -19.11 2.45
N THR A 235 -2.21 -18.17 1.63
CA THR A 235 -2.99 -18.45 0.42
C THR A 235 -2.09 -18.70 -0.80
N LEU A 236 -0.78 -18.41 -0.67
CA LEU A 236 0.20 -18.64 -1.73
C LEU A 236 0.25 -20.11 -2.18
N PRO A 237 0.39 -20.38 -3.50
CA PRO A 237 0.56 -21.74 -4.01
C PRO A 237 1.76 -22.45 -3.38
N PRO A 238 1.71 -23.77 -3.14
CA PRO A 238 2.80 -24.50 -2.47
C PRO A 238 4.18 -24.31 -3.11
N THR A 239 4.24 -24.23 -4.44
CA THR A 239 5.50 -24.03 -5.19
C THR A 239 6.18 -22.70 -4.88
N LEU A 240 5.39 -21.67 -4.55
CA LEU A 240 5.88 -20.35 -4.15
C LEU A 240 6.09 -20.26 -2.64
N ALA A 241 5.14 -20.80 -1.87
CA ALA A 241 5.10 -20.73 -0.41
C ALA A 241 6.28 -21.41 0.27
N HIS A 242 6.92 -22.39 -0.39
CA HIS A 242 8.09 -23.12 0.11
C HIS A 242 9.42 -22.59 -0.42
N LEU A 243 9.43 -21.54 -1.24
CA LEU A 243 10.69 -20.89 -1.58
C LEU A 243 11.31 -20.28 -0.31
N PRO A 244 12.64 -20.35 -0.13
CA PRO A 244 13.32 -19.85 1.07
C PRO A 244 12.92 -18.43 1.46
N LEU A 245 12.83 -17.53 0.47
CA LEU A 245 12.41 -16.15 0.67
C LEU A 245 11.01 -16.05 1.30
N PHE A 246 10.03 -16.83 0.82
CA PHE A 246 8.64 -16.77 1.30
C PHE A 246 8.47 -17.43 2.67
N GLU A 247 9.22 -18.49 2.97
CA GLU A 247 9.31 -19.05 4.32
C GLU A 247 9.86 -18.00 5.31
N LYS A 248 10.91 -17.29 4.91
CA LYS A 248 11.53 -16.22 5.70
C LYS A 248 10.57 -15.05 5.93
N ILE A 249 9.90 -14.57 4.88
CA ILE A 249 8.86 -13.52 4.98
C ILE A 249 7.78 -13.96 5.97
N ARG A 250 7.22 -15.17 5.83
CA ARG A 250 6.18 -15.68 6.73
C ARG A 250 6.67 -15.79 8.18
N ALA A 251 7.90 -16.25 8.40
CA ALA A 251 8.49 -16.31 9.73
C ALA A 251 8.66 -14.91 10.34
N SER A 252 9.16 -13.94 9.57
CA SER A 252 9.33 -12.55 10.02
C SER A 252 8.01 -11.86 10.33
N ILE A 253 6.98 -12.01 9.48
CA ILE A 253 5.64 -11.49 9.77
C ILE A 253 5.09 -12.08 11.07
N LYS A 254 5.22 -13.40 11.27
CA LYS A 254 4.78 -14.06 12.51
C LYS A 254 5.48 -13.52 13.76
N LYS A 255 6.75 -13.13 13.68
CA LYS A 255 7.46 -12.49 14.79
C LYS A 255 7.01 -11.04 15.03
N LEU A 256 6.68 -10.30 13.96
CA LEU A 256 6.24 -8.92 14.05
C LEU A 256 4.82 -8.80 14.61
N GLN A 257 3.91 -9.72 14.26
CA GLN A 257 2.51 -9.72 14.70
C GLN A 257 2.31 -9.45 16.21
N PRO A 258 2.95 -10.18 17.16
CA PRO A 258 2.75 -9.92 18.58
C PRO A 258 3.25 -8.55 19.04
N ILE A 259 4.23 -7.95 18.34
CA ILE A 259 4.77 -6.63 18.69
C ILE A 259 3.84 -5.54 18.13
N LEU A 260 3.46 -5.66 16.85
CA LEU A 260 2.57 -4.71 16.16
C LEU A 260 1.13 -4.77 16.70
N GLY A 261 0.74 -5.88 17.33
CA GLY A 261 -0.55 -6.05 18.00
C GLY A 261 -0.60 -5.62 19.47
N LYS A 262 0.48 -5.03 20.01
CA LYS A 262 0.44 -4.37 21.31
C LYS A 262 -0.52 -3.17 21.27
N SER A 263 -1.10 -2.82 22.42
CA SER A 263 -1.80 -1.53 22.56
C SER A 263 -0.84 -0.42 22.13
N PRO A 264 -1.29 0.59 21.37
CA PRO A 264 -0.41 1.68 20.92
C PRO A 264 0.37 2.33 22.07
N GLU A 265 -0.26 2.46 23.24
CA GLU A 265 0.31 3.01 24.48
C GLU A 265 1.43 2.15 25.08
N ALA A 266 1.48 0.86 24.73
CA ALA A 266 2.40 -0.12 25.30
C ALA A 266 3.66 -0.34 24.46
N LEU A 267 3.78 0.31 23.29
CA LEU A 267 4.98 0.21 22.46
C LEU A 267 6.17 0.93 23.10
N THR A 268 7.21 0.17 23.40
CA THR A 268 8.45 0.66 24.01
C THR A 268 9.53 0.93 22.98
N ARG A 269 10.59 1.67 23.35
CA ARG A 269 11.75 1.87 22.47
C ARG A 269 12.41 0.55 22.05
N ALA A 270 12.44 -0.44 22.95
CA ALA A 270 12.94 -1.78 22.62
C ALA A 270 12.09 -2.47 21.55
N ASP A 271 10.77 -2.31 21.62
CA ASP A 271 9.86 -2.83 20.58
C ASP A 271 10.13 -2.18 19.22
N ILE A 272 10.33 -0.86 19.18
CA ILE A 272 10.67 -0.15 17.94
C ILE A 272 11.99 -0.68 17.36
N GLY A 273 13.01 -0.88 18.20
CA GLY A 273 14.29 -1.45 17.75
C GLY A 273 14.14 -2.86 17.17
N LEU A 274 13.31 -3.71 17.80
CA LEU A 274 13.00 -5.06 17.28
C LEU A 274 12.25 -5.00 15.95
N ILE A 275 11.25 -4.12 15.82
CA ILE A 275 10.50 -3.92 14.57
C ILE A 275 11.46 -3.50 13.46
N ARG A 276 12.31 -2.49 13.72
CA ARG A 276 13.26 -1.99 12.73
C ARG A 276 14.22 -3.11 12.31
N MET A 277 14.83 -3.81 13.26
CA MET A 277 15.79 -4.87 13.00
C MET A 277 15.19 -5.97 12.10
N GLU A 278 14.01 -6.48 12.46
CA GLU A 278 13.37 -7.54 11.68
C GLU A 278 12.93 -7.03 10.30
N ALA A 279 12.36 -5.81 10.21
CA ALA A 279 11.95 -5.22 8.94
C ALA A 279 13.15 -4.93 8.02
N SER A 280 14.25 -4.37 8.53
CA SER A 280 15.46 -4.10 7.75
C SER A 280 16.13 -5.38 7.27
N GLY A 281 16.22 -6.40 8.13
CA GLY A 281 16.78 -7.69 7.75
C GLY A 281 15.96 -8.38 6.67
N LEU A 282 14.62 -8.28 6.76
CA LEU A 282 13.73 -8.83 5.75
C LEU A 282 13.76 -8.05 4.44
N ASN A 283 13.80 -6.72 4.48
CA ASN A 283 13.89 -5.90 3.27
C ASN A 283 15.22 -6.12 2.53
N GLU A 284 16.31 -6.37 3.24
CA GLU A 284 17.59 -6.72 2.63
C GLU A 284 17.55 -8.12 1.99
N ALA A 285 16.93 -9.09 2.67
CA ALA A 285 16.67 -10.42 2.13
C ALA A 285 15.85 -10.37 0.84
N ILE A 286 14.76 -9.60 0.83
CA ILE A 286 13.94 -9.33 -0.35
C ILE A 286 14.79 -8.67 -1.44
N ARG A 287 15.70 -7.75 -1.13
CA ARG A 287 16.56 -7.15 -2.16
C ARG A 287 17.55 -8.14 -2.75
N ARG A 288 18.06 -9.10 -1.98
CA ARG A 288 19.05 -10.07 -2.46
C ARG A 288 18.42 -11.32 -3.08
N GLY A 289 17.14 -11.56 -2.81
CA GLY A 289 16.48 -12.82 -3.17
C GLY A 289 16.89 -13.99 -2.28
N GLU A 290 17.24 -13.71 -1.02
CA GLU A 290 17.82 -14.65 -0.03
C GLU A 290 16.84 -15.05 1.07
#